data_AF-A0A6J0XFI2-F1
#
_entry.id   AF-A0A6J0XFI2-F1
#
_cell.length_a   1.000
_cell.length_b   1.000
_cell.length_c   1.000
_cell.angle_alpha   90.00
_cell.angle_beta   90.00
_cell.angle_gamma   90.00
#
_symmetry.space_group_name_H-M   'P 1'
#
loop_
_entity.id
_entity.type
_entity.pdbx_description
1 polymer ?
#
loop_
_entity_poly.entity_id
_entity_poly.type
_entity_poly.pdbx_seq_one_letter_code
_entity_poly.pdbx_strand_id
1 'polypeptide(L)'
;MTFRERLLHKNLQQHLSSRELVFLLLTPSIITESCSTHRLEHALYKPQKGLFHRIPLVVANLGMSEQLGYKTSSGSCASAGFSRAVKTHSSEFFKEDGSLKEVQKINEMYTSLQDELKSICEKVEHSERAVEKLLNDVNRLKGEIKKRKQAQMQATREKNVEKDPQENVLLCQALRTFFPDCELLHSCVISLKNRRISGSNCTTTHPLGGVDNLTLMVEYADFPEASPARSALPVTKRKASDTDDGWQFKKSRLGEIQTRPSKTDSNSSNQEKASTVSSPETDEEFERMKGSGEYPESPTF
;
A
#
# COMPACT_ATOMS: atom_id res chain seq x y z
N MET A 1 -3.71 10.29 -13.93
CA MET A 1 -4.65 9.18 -14.19
C MET A 1 -3.92 8.01 -14.83
N THR A 2 -4.18 6.80 -14.38
CA THR A 2 -3.58 5.57 -14.90
C THR A 2 -4.26 5.08 -16.19
N PHE A 3 -3.64 4.13 -16.90
CA PHE A 3 -4.24 3.52 -18.09
C PHE A 3 -5.59 2.86 -17.79
N ARG A 4 -5.69 2.14 -16.67
CA ARG A 4 -6.94 1.49 -16.23
C ARG A 4 -8.05 2.50 -15.98
N GLU A 5 -7.74 3.60 -15.29
CA GLU A 5 -8.71 4.67 -15.03
C GLU A 5 -9.25 5.28 -16.34
N ARG A 6 -8.38 5.51 -17.33
CA ARG A 6 -8.78 6.05 -18.64
C ARG A 6 -9.72 5.11 -19.39
N LEU A 7 -9.44 3.81 -19.39
CA LEU A 7 -10.29 2.82 -20.05
C LEU A 7 -11.64 2.69 -19.32
N LEU A 8 -11.60 2.61 -17.99
CA LEU A 8 -12.80 2.52 -17.16
C LEU A 8 -13.69 3.75 -17.35
N HIS A 9 -13.12 4.95 -17.34
CA HIS A 9 -13.86 6.20 -17.56
C HIS A 9 -14.58 6.20 -18.92
N LYS A 10 -13.90 5.80 -20.00
CA LYS A 10 -14.53 5.64 -21.32
C LYS A 10 -15.67 4.63 -21.32
N ASN A 11 -15.46 3.48 -20.68
CA ASN A 11 -16.50 2.45 -20.58
C ASN A 11 -17.71 2.99 -19.80
N LEU A 12 -17.50 3.67 -18.67
CA LEU A 12 -18.57 4.30 -17.90
C LEU A 12 -19.29 5.39 -18.71
N GLN A 13 -18.56 6.18 -19.49
CA GLN A 13 -19.13 7.19 -20.38
C GLN A 13 -20.11 6.58 -21.40
N GLN A 14 -19.77 5.41 -21.95
CA GLN A 14 -20.61 4.66 -22.87
C GLN A 14 -21.83 4.05 -22.16
N HIS A 15 -21.63 3.40 -21.02
CA HIS A 15 -22.70 2.70 -20.31
C HIS A 15 -23.71 3.65 -19.65
N LEU A 16 -23.24 4.80 -19.14
CA LEU A 16 -24.08 5.82 -18.50
C LEU A 16 -24.63 6.85 -19.50
N SER A 17 -24.27 6.75 -20.79
CA SER A 17 -24.63 7.71 -21.84
C SER A 17 -24.31 9.18 -21.51
N SER A 18 -23.38 9.43 -20.58
CA SER A 18 -23.03 10.77 -20.10
C SER A 18 -21.72 11.24 -20.72
N ARG A 19 -21.78 12.18 -21.66
CA ARG A 19 -20.58 12.71 -22.34
C ARG A 19 -19.76 13.68 -21.50
N GLU A 20 -20.38 14.24 -20.46
CA GLU A 20 -19.81 15.28 -19.59
C GLU A 20 -19.20 14.70 -18.30
N LEU A 21 -19.02 13.38 -18.24
CA LEU A 21 -18.50 12.70 -17.05
C LEU A 21 -17.10 13.21 -16.69
N VAL A 22 -16.95 13.65 -15.45
CA VAL A 22 -15.68 14.06 -14.86
C VAL A 22 -15.10 12.97 -13.96
N PHE A 23 -13.79 13.00 -13.74
CA PHE A 23 -13.07 12.06 -12.90
C PHE A 23 -12.31 12.80 -11.81
N LEU A 24 -12.74 12.63 -10.55
CA LEU A 24 -12.03 13.18 -9.39
C LEU A 24 -10.96 12.20 -8.94
N LEU A 25 -9.70 12.57 -9.11
CA LEU A 25 -8.56 11.83 -8.60
C LEU A 25 -8.14 12.39 -7.24
N LEU A 26 -8.14 11.53 -6.23
CA LEU A 26 -7.67 11.81 -4.87
C LEU A 26 -6.38 11.04 -4.62
N THR A 27 -5.33 11.72 -4.17
CA THR A 27 -4.01 11.13 -3.90
C THR A 27 -3.56 11.52 -2.50
N PRO A 28 -3.99 10.76 -1.47
CA PRO A 28 -3.46 10.90 -0.12
C PRO A 28 -2.00 10.41 -0.09
N SER A 29 -1.14 11.14 0.60
CA SER A 29 0.27 10.82 0.79
C SER A 29 0.73 11.27 2.18
N ILE A 30 1.71 10.56 2.73
CA ILE A 30 2.42 10.96 3.94
C ILE A 30 3.70 11.65 3.48
N ILE A 31 3.94 12.86 3.97
CA ILE A 31 5.04 13.72 3.50
C ILE A 31 6.29 13.53 4.35
N THR A 32 6.11 13.27 5.65
CA THR A 32 7.21 13.08 6.59
C THR A 32 7.41 11.62 6.95
N GLU A 33 8.65 11.19 7.15
CA GLU A 33 8.96 9.82 7.61
C GLU A 33 8.35 9.52 8.99
N SER A 34 8.18 10.55 9.81
CA SER A 34 7.54 10.47 11.13
C SER A 34 6.02 10.30 11.06
N CYS A 35 5.41 10.35 9.88
CA CYS A 35 3.96 10.37 9.69
C CYS A 35 3.24 11.52 10.41
N SER A 36 3.94 12.61 10.75
CA SER A 36 3.35 13.79 11.38
C SER A 36 2.61 14.70 10.42
N THR A 37 2.87 14.58 9.12
CA THR A 37 2.32 15.48 8.10
C THR A 37 1.76 14.68 6.93
N HIS A 38 0.48 14.91 6.66
CA HIS A 38 -0.28 14.27 5.58
C HIS A 38 -0.65 15.30 4.51
N ARG A 39 -0.74 14.85 3.26
CA ARG A 39 -1.19 15.67 2.14
C ARG A 39 -2.22 14.91 1.31
N LEU A 40 -3.38 15.51 1.10
CA LEU A 40 -4.41 15.02 0.20
C LEU A 40 -4.43 15.89 -1.06
N GLU A 41 -3.73 15.45 -2.10
CA GLU A 41 -3.80 16.11 -3.40
C GLU A 41 -5.07 15.67 -4.14
N HIS A 42 -5.71 16.61 -4.83
CA HIS A 42 -6.90 16.32 -5.61
C HIS A 42 -6.89 17.06 -6.95
N ALA A 43 -7.42 16.41 -7.98
CA ALA A 43 -7.56 16.99 -9.31
C ALA A 43 -8.77 16.41 -10.03
N LEU A 44 -9.53 17.28 -10.69
CA LEU A 44 -10.68 16.89 -11.49
C LEU A 44 -10.25 16.84 -12.97
N TYR A 45 -10.56 15.73 -13.65
CA TYR A 45 -10.21 15.51 -15.05
C TYR A 45 -11.46 15.33 -15.91
N LYS A 46 -11.41 15.82 -17.14
CA LYS A 46 -12.48 15.67 -18.12
C LYS A 46 -11.92 15.23 -19.47
N PRO A 47 -12.53 14.25 -20.16
CA PRO A 47 -12.14 13.93 -21.52
C PRO A 47 -12.57 15.06 -22.47
N GLN A 48 -11.64 15.55 -23.27
CA GLN A 48 -11.89 16.51 -24.34
C GLN A 48 -11.00 16.15 -25.53
N LYS A 49 -11.61 15.92 -26.70
CA LYS A 49 -10.93 15.54 -27.94
C LYS A 49 -9.99 14.31 -27.80
N GLY A 50 -10.39 13.31 -27.01
CA GLY A 50 -9.62 12.08 -26.81
C GLY A 50 -8.49 12.16 -25.76
N LEU A 51 -8.18 13.36 -25.25
CA LEU A 51 -7.25 13.61 -24.16
C LEU A 51 -8.00 13.96 -22.88
N PHE A 52 -7.36 13.82 -21.73
CA PHE A 52 -7.92 14.23 -20.46
C PHE A 52 -7.27 15.52 -19.99
N HIS A 53 -8.09 16.52 -19.70
CA HIS A 53 -7.65 17.83 -19.25
C HIS A 53 -8.04 18.02 -17.80
N ARG A 54 -7.18 18.67 -17.03
CA ARG A 54 -7.50 19.10 -15.66
C ARG A 54 -8.46 20.28 -15.74
N ILE A 55 -9.53 20.22 -14.95
CA ILE A 55 -10.49 21.32 -14.81
C ILE A 55 -10.41 21.89 -13.38
N PRO A 56 -10.63 23.20 -13.20
CA PRO A 56 -10.60 23.82 -11.88
C PRO A 56 -11.74 23.28 -11.01
N LEU A 57 -11.44 23.07 -9.74
CA LEU A 57 -12.41 22.69 -8.71
C LEU A 57 -12.43 23.79 -7.66
N VAL A 58 -13.61 24.30 -7.34
CA VAL A 58 -13.84 25.29 -6.29
C VAL A 58 -14.78 24.69 -5.26
N VAL A 59 -14.41 24.79 -3.98
CA VAL A 59 -15.24 24.36 -2.86
C VAL A 59 -15.94 25.58 -2.29
N ALA A 60 -17.26 25.63 -2.43
CA ALA A 60 -18.05 26.73 -1.91
C ALA A 60 -18.02 26.77 -0.38
N ASN A 61 -17.84 27.96 0.18
CA ASN A 61 -17.78 28.20 1.62
C ASN A 61 -18.44 29.54 1.97
N LEU A 62 -18.72 29.76 3.26
CA LEU A 62 -19.41 30.96 3.76
C LEU A 62 -18.59 32.25 3.56
N GLY A 63 -17.25 32.17 3.55
CA GLY A 63 -16.37 33.32 3.33
C GLY A 63 -16.50 33.93 1.93
N MET A 64 -17.03 33.20 0.96
CA MET A 64 -17.32 33.75 -0.38
C MET A 64 -18.48 34.76 -0.40
N SER A 65 -19.21 34.91 0.71
CA SER A 65 -20.40 35.77 0.84
C SER A 65 -20.23 36.86 1.91
N GLU A 66 -19.01 37.18 2.33
CA GLU A 66 -18.74 38.05 3.47
C GLU A 66 -19.09 39.52 3.19
N GLN A 67 -20.32 39.90 3.54
CA GLN A 67 -20.77 41.28 3.73
C GLN A 67 -21.39 41.41 5.11
N LEU A 68 -20.55 41.44 6.15
CA LEU A 68 -20.99 41.52 7.55
C LEU A 68 -21.13 42.96 8.08
N GLY A 69 -20.94 43.96 7.21
CA GLY A 69 -20.99 45.37 7.59
C GLY A 69 -22.42 45.83 7.88
N TYR A 70 -22.76 45.99 9.15
CA TYR A 70 -23.98 46.68 9.56
C TYR A 70 -23.74 48.19 9.69
N LYS A 71 -24.71 48.99 9.24
CA LYS A 71 -24.67 50.44 9.41
C LYS A 71 -25.05 50.81 10.85
N THR A 72 -24.08 51.24 11.66
CA THR A 72 -24.26 51.57 13.09
C THR A 72 -24.70 53.01 13.35
N SER A 73 -24.43 53.92 12.42
CA SER A 73 -24.84 55.32 12.50
C SER A 73 -25.61 55.76 11.26
N SER A 74 -26.67 56.54 11.46
CA SER A 74 -27.39 57.22 10.39
C SER A 74 -26.94 58.67 10.29
N GLY A 75 -26.92 59.21 9.07
CA GLY A 75 -26.77 60.65 8.88
C GLY A 75 -28.06 61.35 9.31
N SER A 76 -27.96 62.42 10.08
CA SER A 76 -29.13 63.21 10.48
C SER A 76 -29.72 63.94 9.27
N CYS A 77 -31.05 63.95 9.14
CA CYS A 77 -31.78 64.67 8.10
C CYS A 77 -32.89 65.51 8.74
N ALA A 78 -32.81 66.83 8.62
CA ALA A 78 -33.79 67.76 9.20
C ALA A 78 -35.06 67.93 8.33
N SER A 79 -35.19 67.20 7.22
CA SER A 79 -36.32 67.32 6.31
C SER A 79 -37.60 66.70 6.88
N ALA A 80 -38.57 67.56 7.20
CA ALA A 80 -39.89 67.12 7.68
C ALA A 80 -40.66 66.27 6.65
N GLY A 81 -40.46 66.53 5.35
CA GLY A 81 -41.08 65.76 4.27
C GLY A 81 -40.58 64.32 4.23
N PHE A 82 -39.26 64.13 4.39
CA PHE A 82 -38.64 62.81 4.46
C PHE A 82 -39.16 62.01 5.67
N SER A 83 -39.14 62.60 6.87
CA SER A 83 -39.63 61.92 8.08
C SER A 83 -41.12 61.55 7.98
N ARG A 84 -41.94 62.40 7.35
CA ARG A 84 -43.36 62.10 7.13
C ARG A 84 -43.53 60.89 6.22
N ALA A 85 -42.86 60.86 5.08
CA ALA A 85 -42.94 59.75 4.13
C ALA A 85 -42.51 58.42 4.77
N VAL A 86 -41.37 58.41 5.48
CA VAL A 86 -40.88 57.21 6.18
C VAL A 86 -41.90 56.71 7.21
N LYS A 87 -42.51 57.61 7.99
CA LYS A 87 -43.54 57.24 8.97
C LYS A 87 -44.83 56.73 8.33
N THR A 88 -45.21 57.25 7.16
CA THR A 88 -46.40 56.78 6.45
C THR A 88 -46.25 55.33 5.97
N HIS A 89 -45.05 54.92 5.54
CA HIS A 89 -44.78 53.58 5.03
C HIS A 89 -44.10 52.64 6.04
N SER A 90 -43.79 53.10 7.26
CA SER A 90 -43.03 52.30 8.23
C SER A 90 -43.75 51.03 8.67
N SER A 91 -45.08 51.06 8.74
CA SER A 91 -45.91 49.90 9.12
C SER A 91 -45.85 48.75 8.11
N GLU A 92 -45.35 48.97 6.89
CA GLU A 92 -45.13 47.91 5.90
C GLU A 92 -44.01 46.97 6.35
N PHE A 93 -42.91 47.53 6.86
CA PHE A 93 -41.67 46.81 7.20
C PHE A 93 -41.52 46.52 8.70
N PHE A 94 -41.96 47.44 9.55
CA PHE A 94 -41.84 47.34 11.00
C PHE A 94 -43.14 46.84 11.64
N LYS A 95 -43.00 46.12 12.74
CA LYS A 95 -44.10 45.78 13.66
C LYS A 95 -44.31 46.91 14.67
N GLU A 96 -45.37 46.81 15.46
CA GLU A 96 -45.74 47.81 16.47
C GLU A 96 -44.68 47.95 17.59
N ASP A 97 -43.90 46.89 17.84
CA ASP A 97 -42.79 46.86 18.81
C ASP A 97 -41.47 47.43 18.24
N GLY A 98 -41.45 47.87 16.97
CA GLY A 98 -40.27 48.37 16.29
C GLY A 98 -39.37 47.28 15.67
N SER A 99 -39.74 46.01 15.75
CA SER A 99 -39.00 44.91 15.10
C SER A 99 -39.25 44.86 13.59
N LEU A 100 -38.27 44.36 12.83
CA LEU A 100 -38.39 44.19 11.39
C LEU A 100 -39.09 42.86 11.06
N LYS A 101 -40.17 42.90 10.28
CA LYS A 101 -40.96 41.71 9.94
C LYS A 101 -40.13 40.64 9.22
N GLU A 102 -39.22 41.05 8.33
CA GLU A 102 -38.39 40.12 7.56
C GLU A 102 -37.36 39.36 8.42
N VAL A 103 -36.82 39.99 9.47
CA VAL A 103 -35.91 39.29 10.40
C VAL A 103 -36.63 38.13 11.07
N GLN A 104 -37.86 38.34 11.52
CA GLN A 104 -38.64 37.26 12.12
C GLN A 104 -38.97 36.15 11.11
N LYS A 105 -39.41 36.49 9.89
CA LYS A 105 -39.70 35.47 8.87
C LYS A 105 -38.46 34.63 8.53
N ILE A 106 -37.30 35.25 8.37
CA ILE A 106 -36.03 34.55 8.09
C ILE A 106 -35.64 33.67 9.29
N ASN A 107 -35.80 34.17 10.52
CA ASN A 107 -35.52 33.38 11.71
C ASN A 107 -36.46 32.18 11.85
N GLU A 108 -37.75 32.34 11.61
CA GLU A 108 -38.73 31.25 11.63
C GLU A 108 -38.40 30.18 10.57
N MET A 109 -38.09 30.63 9.34
CA MET A 109 -37.60 29.75 8.29
C MET A 109 -36.33 28.99 8.71
N TYR A 110 -35.35 29.69 9.31
CA TYR A 110 -34.11 29.09 9.79
C TYR A 110 -34.36 28.07 10.90
N THR A 111 -35.23 28.37 11.87
CA THR A 111 -35.59 27.42 12.94
C THR A 111 -36.25 26.16 12.39
N SER A 112 -37.16 26.30 11.43
CA SER A 112 -37.80 25.16 10.77
C SER A 112 -36.77 24.29 10.03
N LEU A 113 -35.84 24.91 9.31
CA LEU A 113 -34.74 24.21 8.64
C LEU A 113 -33.81 23.50 9.64
N GLN A 114 -33.53 24.12 10.78
CA GLN A 114 -32.69 23.54 11.82
C GLN A 114 -33.35 22.31 12.47
N ASP A 115 -34.67 22.35 12.70
CA ASP A 115 -35.42 21.20 13.21
C ASP A 115 -35.47 20.05 12.20
N GLU A 116 -35.64 20.34 10.91
CA GLU A 116 -35.54 19.34 9.85
C GLU A 116 -34.14 18.71 9.79
N LEU A 117 -33.08 19.52 9.87
CA LEU A 117 -31.71 19.04 9.90
C LEU A 117 -31.47 18.12 11.10
N LYS A 118 -31.96 18.50 12.29
CA LYS A 118 -31.88 17.66 13.48
C LYS A 118 -32.57 16.31 13.29
N SER A 119 -33.77 16.32 12.71
CA SER A 119 -34.50 15.08 12.40
C SER A 119 -33.75 14.19 11.41
N ILE A 120 -33.11 14.77 10.39
CA ILE A 120 -32.29 14.02 9.43
C ILE A 120 -31.05 13.46 10.12
N CYS A 121 -30.38 14.22 10.99
CA CYS A 121 -29.22 13.75 11.75
C CYS A 121 -29.56 12.51 12.59
N GLU A 122 -30.71 12.49 13.28
CA GLU A 122 -31.17 11.32 14.05
C GLU A 122 -31.39 10.09 13.16
N LYS A 123 -31.97 10.28 11.97
CA LYS A 123 -32.17 9.18 11.00
C LYS A 123 -30.85 8.65 10.46
N VAL A 124 -29.91 9.54 10.11
CA VAL A 124 -28.58 9.17 9.62
C VAL A 124 -27.83 8.39 10.70
N GLU A 125 -27.83 8.88 11.94
CA GLU A 125 -27.18 8.24 13.08
C GLU A 125 -27.73 6.83 13.36
N HIS A 126 -29.05 6.63 13.26
CA HIS A 126 -29.62 5.30 13.36
C HIS A 126 -29.19 4.39 12.19
N SER A 127 -29.14 4.93 10.96
CA SER A 127 -28.73 4.16 9.79
C SER A 127 -27.26 3.77 9.81
N GLU A 128 -26.36 4.64 10.30
CA GLU A 128 -24.94 4.35 10.47
C GLU A 128 -24.74 3.22 11.50
N ARG A 129 -25.45 3.28 12.64
CA ARG A 129 -25.43 2.20 13.65
C ARG A 129 -25.90 0.86 13.06
N ALA A 130 -26.92 0.88 12.20
CA ALA A 130 -27.39 -0.33 11.53
C ALA A 130 -26.36 -0.90 10.54
N VAL A 131 -25.69 -0.03 9.77
CA VAL A 131 -24.61 -0.40 8.85
C VAL A 131 -23.42 -0.97 9.61
N GLU A 132 -23.01 -0.35 10.72
CA GLU A 132 -21.92 -0.82 11.58
C GLU A 132 -22.20 -2.23 12.10
N LYS A 133 -23.40 -2.46 12.64
CA LYS A 133 -23.82 -3.78 13.13
C LYS A 133 -23.75 -4.82 12.02
N LEU A 134 -24.28 -4.51 10.84
CA LEU A 134 -24.28 -5.41 9.69
C LEU A 134 -22.85 -5.71 9.20
N LEU A 135 -21.99 -4.70 9.15
CA LEU A 135 -20.59 -4.85 8.74
C LEU A 135 -19.84 -5.78 9.70
N ASN A 136 -20.07 -5.64 11.02
CA ASN A 136 -19.51 -6.51 12.04
C ASN A 136 -19.96 -7.96 11.88
N ASP A 137 -21.25 -8.18 11.62
CA ASP A 137 -21.80 -9.52 11.36
C ASP A 137 -21.22 -10.14 10.09
N VAL A 138 -21.12 -9.39 8.99
CA VAL A 138 -20.51 -9.85 7.73
C VAL A 138 -19.04 -10.21 7.92
N ASN A 139 -18.28 -9.40 8.67
CA ASN A 139 -16.87 -9.67 8.95
C ASN A 139 -16.69 -10.91 9.83
N ARG A 140 -17.55 -11.10 10.85
CA ARG A 140 -17.58 -12.33 11.66
C ARG A 140 -17.82 -13.56 10.79
N LEU A 141 -18.85 -13.52 9.94
CA LEU A 141 -19.19 -14.62 9.05
C LEU A 141 -18.09 -14.92 8.03
N LYS A 142 -17.48 -13.90 7.42
CA LYS A 142 -16.31 -14.07 6.53
C LYS A 142 -15.15 -14.76 7.26
N GLY A 143 -14.91 -14.41 8.52
CA GLY A 143 -13.90 -15.04 9.38
C GLY A 143 -14.19 -16.52 9.64
N GLU A 144 -15.43 -16.86 9.96
CA GLU A 144 -15.86 -18.25 10.13
C GLU A 144 -15.73 -19.07 8.84
N ILE A 145 -16.15 -18.52 7.71
CA ILE A 145 -16.02 -19.16 6.40
C ILE A 145 -14.54 -19.42 6.09
N LYS A 146 -13.65 -18.46 6.37
CA LYS A 146 -12.20 -18.62 6.17
C LYS A 146 -11.64 -19.76 7.05
N LYS A 147 -12.01 -19.82 8.34
CA LYS A 147 -11.60 -20.89 9.26
C LYS A 147 -12.09 -22.26 8.80
N ARG A 148 -13.37 -22.37 8.41
CA ARG A 148 -13.94 -23.64 7.91
C ARG A 148 -13.25 -24.10 6.62
N LYS A 149 -13.00 -23.19 5.68
CA LYS A 149 -12.24 -23.50 4.45
C LYS A 149 -10.83 -23.99 4.75
N GLN A 150 -10.12 -23.36 5.70
CA GLN A 150 -8.78 -23.77 6.08
C GLN A 150 -8.77 -25.14 6.76
N ALA A 151 -9.70 -25.40 7.69
CA ALA A 151 -9.85 -26.70 8.34
C ALA A 151 -10.19 -27.81 7.32
N GLN A 152 -11.03 -27.51 6.33
CA GLN A 152 -11.36 -28.46 5.25
C GLN A 152 -10.14 -28.76 4.37
N MET A 153 -9.37 -27.74 3.98
CA MET A 153 -8.12 -27.93 3.22
C MET A 153 -7.09 -28.75 4.00
N GLN A 154 -7.00 -28.54 5.31
CA GLN A 154 -6.09 -29.28 6.19
C GLN A 154 -6.55 -30.73 6.36
N ALA A 155 -7.85 -30.98 6.59
CA ALA A 155 -8.41 -32.32 6.66
C ALA A 155 -8.27 -33.09 5.33
N THR A 156 -8.38 -32.41 4.18
CA THR A 156 -8.10 -33.02 2.86
C THR A 156 -6.61 -33.34 2.69
N ARG A 157 -5.70 -32.48 3.20
CA ARG A 157 -4.25 -32.77 3.19
C ARG A 157 -3.89 -33.94 4.11
N GLU A 158 -4.40 -33.97 5.33
CA GLU A 158 -4.15 -35.05 6.30
C GLU A 158 -4.65 -36.40 5.76
N LYS A 159 -5.84 -36.44 5.14
CA LYS A 159 -6.34 -37.65 4.45
C LYS A 159 -5.49 -38.10 3.27
N ASN A 160 -4.75 -37.20 2.63
CA ASN A 160 -3.85 -37.53 1.52
C ASN A 160 -2.43 -37.88 2.00
N VAL A 161 -2.00 -37.42 3.18
CA VAL A 161 -0.67 -37.75 3.76
C VAL A 161 -0.66 -39.15 4.39
N GLU A 162 -1.80 -39.64 4.87
CA GLU A 162 -1.88 -40.91 5.61
C GLU A 162 -1.92 -42.17 4.72
N LYS A 163 -1.81 -42.05 3.38
CA LYS A 163 -2.06 -43.19 2.47
C LYS A 163 -1.00 -43.58 1.46
N ASP A 164 0.04 -42.78 1.21
CA ASP A 164 1.11 -43.25 0.33
C ASP A 164 2.47 -43.10 1.02
N PRO A 165 3.26 -44.19 1.16
CA PRO A 165 4.68 -44.03 1.38
C PRO A 165 5.20 -43.15 0.24
N GLN A 166 5.78 -42.00 0.58
CA GLN A 166 6.32 -41.07 -0.40
C GLN A 166 7.58 -41.68 -1.01
N GLU A 167 7.39 -42.57 -1.99
CA GLU A 167 8.46 -43.22 -2.73
C GLU A 167 9.22 -42.19 -3.57
N ASN A 168 10.53 -42.39 -3.71
CA ASN A 168 11.33 -41.57 -4.62
C ASN A 168 11.09 -42.04 -6.06
N VAL A 169 9.99 -41.56 -6.65
CA VAL A 169 9.54 -41.90 -8.01
C VAL A 169 10.65 -41.71 -9.05
N LEU A 170 11.46 -40.63 -8.91
CA LEU A 170 12.57 -40.34 -9.83
C LEU A 170 13.64 -41.43 -9.78
N LEU A 171 14.04 -41.84 -8.58
CA LEU A 171 15.03 -42.90 -8.39
C LEU A 171 14.50 -44.25 -8.86
N CYS A 172 13.27 -44.62 -8.48
CA CYS A 172 12.66 -45.89 -8.87
C CYS A 172 12.52 -46.00 -10.39
N GLN A 173 12.16 -44.91 -11.07
CA GLN A 173 12.06 -44.87 -12.52
C GLN A 173 13.45 -44.89 -13.18
N ALA A 174 14.44 -44.16 -12.66
CA ALA A 174 15.81 -44.15 -13.18
C ALA A 174 16.47 -45.56 -13.10
N LEU A 175 16.28 -46.26 -11.97
CA LEU A 175 16.80 -47.63 -11.79
C LEU A 175 16.16 -48.62 -12.77
N ARG A 176 14.85 -48.46 -13.05
CA ARG A 176 14.14 -49.23 -14.08
C ARG A 176 14.66 -48.94 -15.49
N THR A 177 14.98 -47.68 -15.81
CA THR A 177 15.51 -47.31 -17.13
C THR A 177 16.96 -47.74 -17.34
N PHE A 178 17.81 -47.68 -16.30
CA PHE A 178 19.22 -48.04 -16.42
C PHE A 178 19.49 -49.53 -16.30
N PHE A 179 18.69 -50.25 -15.53
CA PHE A 179 18.92 -51.67 -15.25
C PHE A 179 17.63 -52.50 -15.41
N PRO A 180 17.01 -52.52 -16.60
CA PRO A 180 15.72 -53.20 -16.81
C PRO A 180 15.77 -54.70 -16.46
N ASP A 181 16.91 -55.36 -16.69
CA ASP A 181 17.07 -56.81 -16.52
C ASP A 181 17.36 -57.24 -15.07
N CYS A 182 17.47 -56.29 -14.13
CA CYS A 182 17.82 -56.54 -12.73
C CYS A 182 16.68 -56.14 -11.78
N GLU A 183 15.65 -56.98 -11.67
CA GLU A 183 14.46 -56.72 -10.84
C GLU A 183 14.81 -56.45 -9.36
N LEU A 184 15.88 -57.06 -8.84
CA LEU A 184 16.34 -56.84 -7.45
C LEU A 184 16.83 -55.41 -7.20
N LEU A 185 17.32 -54.70 -8.23
CA LEU A 185 17.82 -53.33 -8.12
C LEU A 185 16.70 -52.29 -8.19
N HIS A 186 15.47 -52.70 -8.49
CA HIS A 186 14.31 -51.80 -8.56
C HIS A 186 13.65 -51.56 -7.20
N SER A 187 14.12 -52.26 -6.16
CA SER A 187 13.64 -52.08 -4.78
C SER A 187 14.51 -51.11 -4.00
N CYS A 188 13.86 -50.28 -3.18
CA CYS A 188 14.52 -49.37 -2.24
C CYS A 188 14.33 -49.78 -0.77
N VAL A 189 13.89 -51.02 -0.51
CA VAL A 189 13.55 -51.49 0.85
C VAL A 189 14.38 -52.71 1.23
N ILE A 190 14.98 -52.68 2.42
CA ILE A 190 15.83 -53.77 2.93
C ILE A 190 15.32 -54.22 4.31
N SER A 191 15.29 -55.52 4.54
CA SER A 191 14.99 -56.11 5.85
C SER A 191 16.09 -55.81 6.86
N LEU A 192 15.76 -55.14 7.96
CA LEU A 192 16.70 -54.81 9.03
C LEU A 192 17.33 -56.06 9.68
N LYS A 193 16.60 -57.17 9.74
CA LYS A 193 17.02 -58.40 10.43
C LYS A 193 17.98 -59.25 9.60
N ASN A 194 17.71 -59.38 8.30
CA ASN A 194 18.42 -60.33 7.43
C ASN A 194 19.23 -59.63 6.32
N ARG A 195 19.20 -58.29 6.25
CA ARG A 195 19.81 -57.47 5.19
C ARG A 195 19.45 -57.90 3.76
N ARG A 196 18.34 -58.63 3.59
CA ARG A 196 17.81 -59.01 2.28
C ARG A 196 16.93 -57.90 1.74
N ILE A 197 17.03 -57.66 0.44
CA ILE A 197 16.18 -56.72 -0.30
C ILE A 197 14.75 -57.27 -0.27
N SER A 198 13.78 -56.42 0.07
CA SER A 198 12.35 -56.75 0.06
C SER A 198 11.77 -56.48 -1.32
N GLY A 199 10.88 -57.34 -1.82
CA GLY A 199 10.27 -57.22 -3.16
C GLY A 199 9.18 -56.13 -3.29
N SER A 200 9.21 -55.08 -2.46
CA SER A 200 8.28 -53.96 -2.61
C SER A 200 8.75 -53.06 -3.75
N ASN A 201 8.04 -53.11 -4.87
CA ASN A 201 8.35 -52.37 -6.08
C ASN A 201 7.46 -51.12 -6.16
N CYS A 202 8.05 -49.98 -6.53
CA CYS A 202 7.30 -48.73 -6.74
C CYS A 202 6.19 -48.93 -7.79
N THR A 203 4.94 -48.67 -7.41
CA THR A 203 3.76 -49.05 -8.22
C THR A 203 3.42 -48.06 -9.33
N THR A 204 4.08 -46.90 -9.37
CA THR A 204 3.71 -45.80 -10.26
C THR A 204 4.63 -45.71 -11.50
N THR A 205 4.04 -45.89 -12.68
CA THR A 205 4.68 -45.57 -13.96
C THR A 205 4.43 -44.11 -14.28
N HIS A 206 5.44 -43.26 -14.09
CA HIS A 206 5.38 -41.86 -14.50
C HIS A 206 6.32 -41.63 -15.70
N PRO A 207 5.83 -41.02 -16.79
CA PRO A 207 6.69 -40.67 -17.92
C PRO A 207 7.64 -39.54 -17.49
N LEU A 208 8.93 -39.87 -17.32
CA LEU A 208 9.97 -38.88 -17.09
C LEU A 208 10.53 -38.38 -18.42
N GLY A 209 10.57 -37.06 -18.59
CA GLY A 209 11.29 -36.39 -19.67
C GLY A 209 12.70 -36.04 -19.22
N GLY A 210 13.67 -36.89 -19.59
CA GLY A 210 15.11 -36.64 -19.41
C GLY A 210 15.75 -37.55 -18.38
N VAL A 211 16.53 -38.53 -18.85
CA VAL A 211 17.43 -39.34 -18.02
C VAL A 211 18.86 -38.94 -18.41
N ASP A 212 19.59 -38.32 -17.50
CA ASP A 212 21.00 -37.94 -17.69
C ASP A 212 21.92 -39.17 -17.60
N ASN A 213 23.04 -39.19 -18.34
CA ASN A 213 23.99 -40.31 -18.34
C ASN A 213 24.60 -40.56 -16.94
N LEU A 214 24.61 -41.82 -16.46
CA LEU A 214 25.11 -42.18 -15.12
C LEU A 214 26.56 -41.78 -14.89
N THR A 215 27.42 -42.03 -15.88
CA THR A 215 28.86 -41.74 -15.82
C THR A 215 29.35 -41.43 -17.22
N LEU A 216 30.29 -40.49 -17.34
CA LEU A 216 31.01 -40.22 -18.58
C LEU A 216 32.00 -41.37 -18.84
N MET A 217 31.63 -42.28 -19.75
CA MET A 217 32.51 -43.37 -20.21
C MET A 217 33.53 -42.84 -21.22
N VAL A 218 34.57 -42.16 -20.75
CA VAL A 218 35.72 -41.75 -21.57
C VAL A 218 36.93 -42.54 -21.14
N GLU A 219 37.38 -43.43 -22.02
CA GLU A 219 38.64 -44.13 -21.89
C GLU A 219 39.73 -43.20 -22.44
N TYR A 220 40.51 -42.58 -21.56
CA TYR A 220 41.69 -41.82 -21.96
C TYR A 220 42.81 -42.79 -22.30
N ALA A 221 43.00 -43.07 -23.59
CA ALA A 221 44.19 -43.73 -24.08
C ALA A 221 45.31 -42.71 -24.22
N ASP A 222 46.00 -42.41 -23.12
CA ASP A 222 47.36 -41.84 -23.12
C ASP A 222 48.00 -42.07 -21.73
N PHE A 223 48.79 -43.14 -21.63
CA PHE A 223 49.66 -43.39 -20.49
C PHE A 223 51.08 -42.89 -20.82
N PRO A 224 51.67 -41.94 -20.07
CA PRO A 224 53.10 -41.81 -20.00
C PRO A 224 53.65 -42.84 -19.01
N GLU A 225 54.51 -43.69 -19.56
CA GLU A 225 55.30 -44.76 -18.99
C GLU A 225 56.02 -44.38 -17.68
N ALA A 226 55.90 -45.24 -16.66
CA ALA A 226 56.64 -45.13 -15.40
C ALA A 226 58.08 -45.65 -15.57
N SER A 227 59.06 -44.86 -15.14
CA SER A 227 60.46 -45.29 -14.99
C SER A 227 60.94 -45.15 -13.54
N PRO A 228 61.88 -46.00 -13.07
CA PRO A 228 61.95 -46.44 -11.68
C PRO A 228 62.86 -45.61 -10.77
N ALA A 229 62.65 -45.79 -9.48
CA ALA A 229 63.43 -45.22 -8.38
C ALA A 229 64.90 -45.70 -8.35
N ARG A 230 65.83 -44.76 -8.06
CA ARG A 230 67.01 -44.99 -7.21
C ARG A 230 67.59 -43.67 -6.66
N SER A 231 67.45 -43.53 -5.33
CA SER A 231 68.35 -42.93 -4.35
C SER A 231 69.53 -42.05 -4.80
N ALA A 232 69.59 -40.79 -4.33
CA ALA A 232 70.49 -40.35 -3.24
C ALA A 232 70.50 -38.80 -3.13
N LEU A 233 70.12 -38.32 -1.95
CA LEU A 233 70.26 -36.94 -1.45
C LEU A 233 71.76 -36.55 -1.30
N PRO A 234 72.13 -35.24 -1.34
CA PRO A 234 72.08 -34.44 -0.10
C PRO A 234 71.64 -32.96 -0.22
N VAL A 235 70.68 -32.60 0.65
CA VAL A 235 70.61 -31.49 1.62
C VAL A 235 71.45 -30.22 1.34
N THR A 236 70.85 -29.04 1.10
CA THR A 236 70.54 -27.92 2.04
C THR A 236 69.97 -26.78 1.15
N LYS A 237 69.03 -25.87 1.47
CA LYS A 237 68.50 -25.27 2.71
C LYS A 237 67.22 -24.49 2.32
N ARG A 238 66.13 -24.62 3.11
CA ARG A 238 65.03 -23.65 3.47
C ARG A 238 64.33 -22.90 2.30
N LYS A 239 63.00 -22.86 2.18
CA LYS A 239 62.02 -22.36 3.16
C LYS A 239 60.58 -22.71 2.73
N ALA A 240 59.71 -22.83 3.73
CA ALA A 240 58.36 -23.42 3.80
C ALA A 240 57.25 -22.83 2.91
N SER A 241 56.24 -23.67 2.61
CA SER A 241 54.82 -23.49 3.00
C SER A 241 54.09 -24.84 2.82
N ASP A 242 53.61 -25.43 3.93
CA ASP A 242 52.82 -26.66 4.00
C ASP A 242 51.34 -26.41 3.64
N THR A 243 50.77 -27.36 2.87
CA THR A 243 49.63 -28.27 3.17
C THR A 243 48.88 -28.05 4.51
N ASP A 244 47.60 -28.36 4.72
CA ASP A 244 46.69 -29.39 4.16
C ASP A 244 45.24 -29.10 4.62
N ASP A 245 44.31 -29.82 4.00
CA ASP A 245 42.90 -29.98 4.35
C ASP A 245 42.61 -30.51 5.77
N GLY A 246 41.35 -30.37 6.23
CA GLY A 246 40.76 -31.34 7.17
C GLY A 246 39.86 -30.80 8.29
N TRP A 247 38.56 -31.11 8.18
CA TRP A 247 37.46 -30.96 9.15
C TRP A 247 37.75 -31.39 10.60
N GLN A 248 36.96 -30.85 11.58
CA GLN A 248 36.04 -31.63 12.47
C GLN A 248 35.21 -30.74 13.46
N PHE A 249 33.88 -30.93 13.39
CA PHE A 249 32.81 -30.93 14.43
C PHE A 249 32.85 -30.11 15.76
N LYS A 250 31.74 -29.37 15.99
CA LYS A 250 30.79 -29.35 17.15
C LYS A 250 30.46 -27.97 17.79
N LYS A 251 29.14 -27.78 17.94
CA LYS A 251 28.36 -26.99 18.94
C LYS A 251 28.21 -25.46 18.79
N SER A 252 27.00 -25.09 18.35
CA SER A 252 26.08 -24.09 18.92
C SER A 252 26.66 -22.83 19.61
N ARG A 253 26.29 -21.64 19.10
CA ARG A 253 25.55 -20.61 19.85
C ARG A 253 25.06 -19.46 18.94
N LEU A 254 23.98 -18.87 19.44
CA LEU A 254 23.13 -17.78 18.98
C LEU A 254 23.85 -16.41 18.98
N GLY A 255 23.46 -15.50 18.09
CA GLY A 255 23.81 -14.06 18.11
C GLY A 255 23.93 -13.50 16.68
N GLU A 256 22.88 -12.96 16.07
CA GLU A 256 22.39 -11.57 16.18
C GLU A 256 22.95 -10.64 15.08
N ILE A 257 22.06 -10.35 14.13
CA ILE A 257 21.80 -9.07 13.45
C ILE A 257 23.01 -8.16 13.18
N GLN A 258 23.35 -7.99 11.89
CA GLN A 258 23.34 -6.66 11.23
C GLN A 258 23.54 -6.78 9.72
N THR A 259 22.48 -6.48 8.97
CA THR A 259 22.51 -6.20 7.54
C THR A 259 22.70 -4.70 7.33
N ARG A 260 23.83 -4.31 6.73
CA ARG A 260 23.93 -3.04 5.98
C ARG A 260 24.88 -3.19 4.79
N PRO A 261 24.67 -2.40 3.73
CA PRO A 261 24.85 -2.82 2.35
C PRO A 261 26.21 -2.42 1.79
N SER A 262 26.60 -3.14 0.74
CA SER A 262 27.78 -2.88 -0.09
C SER A 262 27.68 -1.53 -0.81
N LYS A 263 28.77 -0.77 -0.72
CA LYS A 263 29.11 0.37 -1.57
C LYS A 263 29.31 -0.08 -3.02
N THR A 264 28.87 0.74 -3.96
CA THR A 264 29.46 0.78 -5.30
C THR A 264 29.58 2.24 -5.70
N ASP A 265 30.81 2.72 -5.62
CA ASP A 265 31.26 3.94 -6.27
C ASP A 265 31.44 3.65 -7.76
N SER A 266 30.93 4.52 -8.63
CA SER A 266 31.56 4.84 -9.92
C SER A 266 31.02 6.16 -10.45
N ASN A 267 31.91 7.14 -10.38
CA ASN A 267 31.83 8.48 -10.94
C ASN A 267 31.53 8.48 -12.45
N SER A 268 30.75 9.46 -12.91
CA SER A 268 31.28 10.37 -13.94
C SER A 268 30.60 11.74 -13.84
N SER A 269 31.48 12.73 -13.78
CA SER A 269 31.23 14.17 -13.73
C SER A 269 30.87 14.70 -15.11
N ASN A 270 29.97 15.68 -15.19
CA ASN A 270 30.27 16.94 -15.88
C ASN A 270 29.38 18.09 -15.40
N GLN A 271 30.03 19.24 -15.39
CA GLN A 271 29.80 20.47 -14.65
C GLN A 271 29.15 21.54 -15.54
N GLU A 272 28.84 22.69 -14.93
CA GLU A 272 28.35 23.97 -15.49
C GLU A 272 26.82 24.08 -15.67
N LYS A 273 26.13 25.16 -15.27
CA LYS A 273 26.53 26.52 -14.90
C LYS A 273 25.40 27.19 -14.11
N ALA A 274 25.78 28.06 -13.19
CA ALA A 274 24.90 28.92 -12.41
C ALA A 274 24.17 29.97 -13.28
N SER A 275 23.00 30.41 -12.84
CA SER A 275 22.46 31.76 -13.09
C SER A 275 21.40 32.12 -12.05
N THR A 276 21.83 32.97 -11.12
CA THR A 276 21.09 33.86 -10.22
C THR A 276 20.38 34.98 -10.98
N VAL A 277 19.08 35.23 -10.73
CA VAL A 277 18.31 36.50 -10.92
C VAL A 277 16.93 36.24 -10.29
N SER A 278 16.21 37.07 -9.52
CA SER A 278 16.40 38.28 -8.70
C SER A 278 15.05 38.51 -8.00
N SER A 279 15.05 38.78 -6.69
CA SER A 279 13.91 39.38 -5.98
C SER A 279 14.12 40.89 -5.86
N PRO A 280 13.05 41.69 -5.70
CA PRO A 280 13.05 42.84 -4.80
C PRO A 280 12.05 42.55 -3.65
N GLU A 281 12.45 42.54 -2.38
CA GLU A 281 12.72 43.70 -1.51
C GLU A 281 11.54 44.68 -1.40
N THR A 282 10.80 44.58 -0.30
CA THR A 282 10.25 45.73 0.44
C THR A 282 10.38 45.47 1.95
N ASP A 283 11.13 46.36 2.59
CA ASP A 283 11.30 46.68 4.03
C ASP A 283 9.99 46.62 4.84
N GLU A 284 9.97 45.99 6.02
CA GLU A 284 10.31 46.53 7.36
C GLU A 284 9.33 47.59 7.88
N GLU A 285 8.39 47.16 8.74
CA GLU A 285 7.86 48.00 9.82
C GLU A 285 7.47 47.11 11.02
N PHE A 286 8.40 46.96 11.96
CA PHE A 286 8.16 46.37 13.28
C PHE A 286 7.93 47.49 14.31
N GLU A 287 6.67 47.78 14.65
CA GLU A 287 6.37 48.48 15.90
C GLU A 287 6.22 47.47 17.05
N ARG A 288 7.16 47.53 17.99
CA ARG A 288 7.03 46.93 19.31
C ARG A 288 6.19 47.85 20.19
N MET A 289 5.04 47.38 20.66
CA MET A 289 4.40 47.96 21.84
C MET A 289 4.25 46.89 22.92
N LYS A 290 4.99 47.09 24.03
CA LYS A 290 4.83 46.35 25.29
C LYS A 290 3.50 46.77 25.92
N GLY A 291 2.65 45.81 26.23
CA GLY A 291 1.45 45.99 27.05
C GLY A 291 1.04 44.67 27.66
N SER A 292 1.15 44.59 28.98
CA SER A 292 0.77 43.47 29.86
C SER A 292 -0.72 43.12 29.80
N GLY A 293 -1.04 41.83 29.86
CA GLY A 293 -2.40 41.34 30.14
C GLY A 293 -2.50 39.81 30.05
N GLU A 294 -2.87 39.18 31.17
CA GLU A 294 -3.11 37.75 31.33
C GLU A 294 -4.41 37.26 30.66
N TYR A 295 -4.31 36.11 29.94
CA TYR A 295 -5.31 35.05 29.65
C TYR A 295 -6.59 35.36 28.80
N PRO A 296 -7.26 34.35 28.17
CA PRO A 296 -7.16 32.90 28.37
C PRO A 296 -6.98 31.98 27.14
N GLU A 297 -6.72 30.71 27.45
CA GLU A 297 -6.54 29.55 26.56
C GLU A 297 -7.66 29.34 25.54
N SER A 298 -7.25 28.98 24.32
CA SER A 298 -8.13 28.58 23.22
C SER A 298 -8.67 27.16 23.42
N PRO A 299 -9.92 26.84 23.05
CA PRO A 299 -10.41 25.48 23.10
C PRO A 299 -9.85 24.71 21.91
N THR A 300 -9.23 23.57 22.21
CA THR A 300 -8.78 22.56 21.25
C THR A 300 -9.99 21.93 20.56
N PHE A 301 -9.84 21.67 19.25
CA PHE A 301 -10.76 20.88 18.43
C PHE A 301 -10.79 19.40 18.84
#